data_AF-A0AAV8ZI24-F1
#
_entry.id   AF-A0AAV8ZI24-F1
#
_cell.length_a   1.000
_cell.length_b   1.000
_cell.length_c   1.000
_cell.angle_alpha   90.00
_cell.angle_beta   90.00
_cell.angle_gamma   90.00
#
_symmetry.space_group_name_H-M   'P 1'
#
loop_
_entity.id
_entity.type
_entity.pdbx_description
1 polymer ?
#
loop_
_entity_poly.entity_id
_entity_poly.type
_entity_poly.pdbx_seq_one_letter_code
_entity_poly.pdbx_strand_id
1 'polypeptide(L)'
;MSRRKEIEEKYAKHIKEKNLSRKEKEHDKISDDQVKLVVFDLQAVLPCPMGDASSFYYVSKLNVLNFTLYDIKNHEGTCFMWHEDGAHREANEIGTCLLKYLQEIDQPEKNAM
;
A
#
# COMPACT_ATOMS: atom_id res chain seq x y z
N MET A 1 4.64 37.75 1.14
CA MET A 1 4.71 37.34 -0.28
C MET A 1 3.29 37.12 -0.78
N SER A 2 3.01 37.25 -2.08
CA SER A 2 1.66 37.00 -2.62
C SER A 2 1.36 35.49 -2.53
N ARG A 3 0.19 35.11 -2.01
CA ARG A 3 -0.24 33.71 -1.83
C ARG A 3 -0.06 32.82 -3.07
N ARG A 4 -0.10 33.41 -4.27
CA ARG A 4 0.18 32.71 -5.53
C ARG A 4 1.63 32.19 -5.61
N LYS A 5 2.61 33.00 -5.22
CA LYS A 5 4.03 32.60 -5.24
C LYS A 5 4.30 31.45 -4.28
N GLU A 6 3.69 31.46 -3.09
CA GLU A 6 3.83 30.37 -2.11
C GLU A 6 3.27 29.04 -2.62
N ILE A 7 2.17 29.07 -3.39
CA ILE A 7 1.58 27.87 -4.01
C ILE A 7 2.48 27.37 -5.14
N GLU A 8 3.00 28.25 -5.98
CA GLU A 8 3.92 27.90 -7.07
C GLU A 8 5.21 27.28 -6.55
N GLU A 9 5.79 27.84 -5.49
CA GLU A 9 6.99 27.30 -4.83
C GLU A 9 6.74 25.91 -4.23
N LYS A 10 5.61 25.73 -3.52
CA LYS A 10 5.21 24.41 -2.99
C LYS A 10 5.00 23.39 -4.11
N TYR A 11 4.37 23.80 -5.20
CA TYR A 11 4.15 22.94 -6.36
C TYR A 11 5.47 22.54 -7.03
N ALA A 12 6.36 23.50 -7.28
CA ALA A 12 7.67 23.24 -7.87
C ALA A 12 8.50 22.29 -6.99
N LYS A 13 8.48 22.49 -5.67
CA LYS A 13 9.11 21.58 -4.70
C LYS A 13 8.55 20.16 -4.81
N HIS A 14 7.22 20.02 -4.78
CA HIS A 14 6.55 18.72 -4.92
C HIS A 14 6.95 18.00 -6.23
N ILE A 15 6.97 18.71 -7.36
CA ILE A 15 7.37 18.13 -8.65
C ILE A 15 8.83 17.67 -8.63
N LYS A 16 9.73 18.45 -8.02
CA LYS A 16 11.15 18.07 -7.88
C LYS A 16 11.31 16.81 -7.04
N GLU A 17 10.67 16.74 -5.87
CA GLU A 17 10.72 15.58 -4.97
C GLU A 17 10.11 14.33 -5.62
N LYS A 18 8.97 14.48 -6.30
CA LYS A 18 8.32 13.42 -7.07
C LYS A 18 9.24 12.85 -8.16
N ASN A 19 9.93 13.71 -8.90
CA ASN A 19 10.85 13.28 -9.95
C ASN A 19 12.10 12.60 -9.38
N LEU A 20 12.60 13.06 -8.24
CA LEU A 20 13.73 12.43 -7.55
C LEU A 20 13.36 11.02 -7.08
N SER A 21 12.23 10.87 -6.39
CA SER A 21 11.72 9.56 -5.94
C SER A 21 11.52 8.56 -7.09
N ARG A 22 11.03 9.04 -8.25
CA ARG A 22 10.88 8.20 -9.44
C ARG A 22 12.21 7.70 -10.01
N LYS A 23 13.24 8.56 -10.03
CA LYS A 23 14.58 8.19 -10.49
C LYS A 23 15.23 7.15 -9.58
N GLU A 24 15.14 7.32 -8.27
CA GLU A 24 15.64 6.32 -7.31
C GLU A 24 14.93 4.98 -7.51
N LYS A 25 13.60 5.00 -7.66
CA LYS A 25 12.82 3.78 -7.94
C LYS A 25 13.24 3.08 -9.25
N GLU A 26 13.60 3.84 -10.29
CA GLU A 26 14.10 3.27 -11.54
C GLU A 26 15.49 2.64 -11.36
N HIS A 27 16.36 3.26 -10.58
CA HIS A 27 17.65 2.71 -10.22
C HIS A 27 17.50 1.41 -9.41
N ASP A 28 16.61 1.39 -8.42
CA ASP A 28 16.36 0.21 -7.58
C ASP A 28 15.79 -0.97 -8.37
N LYS A 29 15.05 -0.71 -9.46
CA LYS A 29 14.59 -1.76 -10.37
C LYS A 29 15.73 -2.47 -11.11
N ILE A 30 16.80 -1.73 -11.42
CA ILE A 30 17.96 -2.22 -12.18
C ILE A 30 19.02 -2.84 -11.24
N SER A 31 18.89 -2.63 -9.94
CA SER A 31 19.79 -3.16 -8.92
C SER A 31 19.81 -4.69 -8.85
N ASP A 32 20.87 -5.22 -8.24
CA ASP A 32 21.15 -6.65 -8.09
C ASP A 32 19.98 -7.47 -7.51
N ASP A 33 19.88 -8.74 -7.89
CA ASP A 33 18.79 -9.66 -7.48
C ASP A 33 18.80 -10.02 -5.99
N GLN A 34 19.84 -9.61 -5.26
CA GLN A 34 19.93 -9.78 -3.81
C GLN A 34 18.99 -8.84 -3.04
N VAL A 35 18.45 -7.80 -3.69
CA VAL A 35 17.53 -6.84 -3.08
C VAL A 35 16.12 -7.02 -3.63
N LYS A 36 15.16 -7.29 -2.74
CA LYS A 36 13.73 -7.24 -3.05
C LYS A 36 13.21 -5.80 -2.97
N LEU A 37 12.60 -5.32 -4.06
CA LEU A 37 11.96 -4.02 -4.13
C LEU A 37 10.44 -4.18 -3.99
N VAL A 38 9.92 -3.86 -2.81
CA VAL A 38 8.50 -4.02 -2.48
C VAL A 38 7.89 -2.65 -2.20
N VAL A 39 6.75 -2.38 -2.83
CA VAL A 39 5.96 -1.16 -2.59
C VAL A 39 4.66 -1.57 -1.95
N PHE A 40 4.24 -0.86 -0.91
CA PHE A 40 2.99 -1.13 -0.22
C PHE A 40 2.13 0.12 -0.09
N ASP A 41 0.81 -0.08 -0.03
CA ASP A 41 -0.16 0.98 0.21
C ASP A 41 -1.43 0.43 0.88
N LEU A 42 -2.23 1.32 1.47
CA LEU A 42 -3.56 0.99 1.96
C LEU A 42 -4.60 1.40 0.92
N GLN A 43 -5.42 0.44 0.51
CA GLN A 43 -6.54 0.73 -0.36
C GLN A 43 -7.61 1.57 0.39
N ALA A 44 -8.43 2.29 -0.37
CA ALA A 44 -9.66 2.87 0.16
C ALA A 44 -10.52 1.82 0.87
N VAL A 45 -11.15 2.22 1.98
CA VAL A 45 -11.99 1.36 2.81
C VAL A 45 -13.11 0.74 1.96
N LEU A 46 -13.27 -0.58 2.09
CA LEU A 46 -14.27 -1.35 1.37
C LEU A 46 -15.48 -1.62 2.28
N PRO A 47 -16.61 -0.91 2.11
CA PRO A 47 -17.80 -1.19 2.89
C PRO A 47 -18.40 -2.54 2.49
N CYS A 48 -18.69 -3.38 3.48
CA CYS A 48 -19.25 -4.71 3.30
C CYS A 48 -20.49 -4.90 4.19
N PRO A 49 -21.61 -5.43 3.68
CA PRO A 49 -21.82 -5.95 2.33
C PRO A 49 -22.01 -4.84 1.27
N MET A 50 -21.53 -5.10 0.03
CA MET A 50 -21.79 -4.28 -1.15
C MET A 50 -23.04 -4.80 -1.87
N GLY A 51 -23.94 -3.90 -2.30
CA GLY A 51 -25.12 -4.26 -3.06
C GLY A 51 -25.78 -3.04 -3.72
N ASP A 52 -26.37 -3.25 -4.89
CA ASP A 52 -27.09 -2.22 -5.63
C ASP A 52 -28.56 -2.16 -5.19
N ALA A 53 -28.86 -1.38 -4.15
CA ALA A 53 -30.22 -0.94 -3.83
C ALA A 53 -30.27 0.04 -2.65
N SER A 54 -31.33 0.85 -2.62
CA SER A 54 -31.77 1.68 -1.49
C SER A 54 -31.95 0.91 -0.17
N SER A 55 -32.09 -0.41 -0.21
CA SER A 55 -32.18 -1.27 0.98
C SER A 55 -30.87 -1.31 1.79
N PHE A 56 -29.70 -1.23 1.14
CA PHE A 56 -28.39 -1.18 1.80
C PHE A 56 -28.08 0.17 2.45
N TYR A 57 -28.94 1.18 2.25
CA TYR A 57 -28.81 2.46 2.96
C TYR A 57 -29.11 2.31 4.46
N TYR A 58 -29.99 1.38 4.83
CA TYR A 58 -30.43 1.18 6.22
C TYR A 58 -29.72 0.02 6.94
N VAL A 59 -28.80 -0.66 6.26
CA VAL A 59 -28.03 -1.76 6.85
C VAL A 59 -26.68 -1.23 7.32
N SER A 60 -26.27 -1.59 8.54
CA SER A 60 -24.92 -1.28 9.05
C SER A 60 -23.87 -1.93 8.15
N LYS A 61 -22.97 -1.11 7.61
CA LYS A 61 -21.85 -1.54 6.77
C LYS A 61 -20.62 -1.70 7.63
N LEU A 62 -19.97 -2.85 7.51
CA LEU A 62 -18.69 -3.15 8.11
C LEU A 62 -17.58 -2.63 7.21
N ASN A 63 -16.61 -1.92 7.78
CA ASN A 63 -15.43 -1.49 7.05
C ASN A 63 -14.44 -2.65 6.92
N VAL A 64 -14.14 -3.01 5.69
CA VAL A 64 -13.07 -3.95 5.35
C VAL A 64 -11.86 -3.17 4.85
N LEU A 65 -10.72 -3.41 5.46
CA LEU A 65 -9.44 -2.81 5.15
C LEU A 65 -8.64 -3.77 4.27
N ASN A 66 -7.89 -3.23 3.32
CA ASN A 66 -7.00 -3.99 2.46
C ASN A 66 -5.63 -3.31 2.40
N PHE A 67 -4.60 -4.02 2.87
CA PHE A 67 -3.20 -3.61 2.78
C PHE A 67 -2.51 -4.41 1.69
N THR A 68 -2.00 -3.71 0.68
CA THR A 68 -1.41 -4.33 -0.50
C THR A 68 0.09 -4.15 -0.48
N LEU A 69 0.82 -5.22 -0.76
CA LEU A 69 2.25 -5.20 -1.02
C LEU A 69 2.49 -5.74 -2.42
N TYR A 70 3.37 -5.10 -3.16
CA TYR A 70 3.69 -5.47 -4.52
C TYR A 70 5.20 -5.53 -4.70
N ASP A 71 5.70 -6.72 -5.00
CA ASP A 71 7.07 -6.97 -5.41
C ASP A 71 7.24 -6.55 -6.87
N ILE A 72 8.01 -5.49 -7.09
CA ILE A 72 8.18 -4.90 -8.41
C ILE A 72 8.99 -5.80 -9.33
N LYS A 73 9.93 -6.58 -8.79
CA LYS A 73 10.83 -7.42 -9.60
C LYS A 73 10.13 -8.72 -10.00
N ASN A 74 9.49 -9.37 -9.04
CA ASN A 74 8.79 -10.64 -9.27
C ASN A 74 7.38 -10.48 -9.82
N HIS A 75 6.85 -9.25 -9.86
CA HIS A 75 5.49 -8.93 -10.27
C HIS A 75 4.41 -9.64 -9.43
N GLU A 76 4.71 -9.91 -8.17
CA GLU A 76 3.82 -10.60 -7.24
C GLU A 76 3.16 -9.60 -6.29
N GLY A 77 1.85 -9.79 -6.04
CA GLY A 77 1.07 -8.97 -5.13
C GLY A 77 0.51 -9.77 -3.98
N THR A 78 0.73 -9.31 -2.75
CA THR A 78 0.16 -9.89 -1.53
C THR A 78 -0.85 -8.91 -0.94
N CYS A 79 -2.06 -9.39 -0.65
CA CYS A 79 -3.13 -8.60 -0.05
C CYS A 79 -3.46 -9.12 1.35
N PHE A 80 -3.35 -8.25 2.35
CA PHE A 80 -3.81 -8.52 3.71
C PHE A 80 -5.14 -7.82 3.92
N MET A 81 -6.21 -8.61 4.02
CA MET A 81 -7.56 -8.10 4.25
C MET A 81 -8.04 -8.43 5.65
N TRP A 82 -8.62 -7.45 6.32
CA TRP A 82 -9.28 -7.63 7.61
C TRP A 82 -10.46 -6.67 7.74
N HIS A 83 -11.30 -6.90 8.74
CA HIS A 83 -12.47 -6.09 9.04
C HIS A 83 -12.21 -5.28 10.31
N GLU A 84 -12.89 -4.15 10.45
CA GLU A 84 -12.67 -3.19 11.55
C GLU A 84 -12.90 -3.76 12.96
N ASP A 85 -13.70 -4.82 13.10
CA ASP A 85 -13.89 -5.52 14.38
C ASP A 85 -12.63 -6.29 14.81
N GLY A 86 -11.88 -6.82 13.85
CA GLY A 86 -10.69 -7.62 14.12
C GLY A 86 -9.43 -6.78 14.36
N ALA A 87 -9.28 -5.65 13.65
CA ALA A 87 -8.14 -4.75 13.84
C ALA A 87 -8.39 -3.38 13.19
N HIS A 88 -7.67 -2.36 13.65
CA HIS A 88 -7.80 -0.99 13.13
C HIS A 88 -6.82 -0.74 11.97
N ARG A 89 -6.61 0.53 11.61
CA ARG A 89 -5.71 0.97 10.54
C ARG A 89 -4.48 1.67 11.11
N GLU A 90 -4.01 1.23 12.27
CA GLU A 90 -2.88 1.88 12.94
C GLU A 90 -1.55 1.25 12.51
N ALA A 91 -0.46 1.84 12.99
CA ALA A 91 0.89 1.41 12.64
C ALA A 91 1.19 -0.03 13.07
N ASN A 92 0.54 -0.52 14.13
CA ASN A 92 0.74 -1.87 14.66
C ASN A 92 0.22 -2.94 13.70
N GLU A 93 -0.95 -2.74 13.10
CA GLU A 93 -1.52 -3.65 12.11
C GLU A 93 -0.67 -3.68 10.85
N ILE A 94 -0.24 -2.52 10.37
CA ILE A 94 0.66 -2.42 9.21
C ILE A 94 1.99 -3.12 9.50
N GLY A 95 2.58 -2.87 10.68
CA GLY A 95 3.82 -3.51 11.12
C GLY A 95 3.67 -5.03 11.22
N THR A 96 2.53 -5.52 11.70
CA THR A 96 2.24 -6.96 11.76
C THR A 96 2.12 -7.56 10.36
N CYS A 97 1.46 -6.89 9.41
CA CYS A 97 1.37 -7.35 8.02
C CYS A 97 2.75 -7.38 7.35
N LEU A 98 3.56 -6.34 7.55
CA LEU A 98 4.93 -6.29 7.05
C LEU A 98 5.80 -7.40 7.66
N LEU A 99 5.70 -7.63 8.96
CA LEU A 99 6.45 -8.69 9.63
C LEU A 99 6.07 -10.07 9.08
N LYS A 100 4.76 -10.34 8.92
CA LYS A 100 4.27 -11.59 8.31
C LYS A 100 4.82 -11.79 6.91
N TYR A 101 4.78 -10.73 6.09
CA TYR A 101 5.33 -10.76 4.73
C TYR A 101 6.84 -11.04 4.72
N LEU A 102 7.61 -10.41 5.61
CA LEU A 102 9.06 -10.66 5.73
C LEU A 102 9.36 -12.10 6.18
N GLN A 103 8.58 -12.63 7.13
CA GLN A 103 8.69 -14.03 7.58
C GLN A 103 8.36 -15.02 6.46
N GLU A 104 7.39 -14.71 5.60
CA GLU A 104 7.06 -15.54 4.43
C GLU A 104 8.20 -15.53 3.40
N ILE A 105 8.90 -14.40 3.22
CA ILE A 105 10.07 -14.32 2.34
C ILE A 105 11.27 -15.09 2.90
N ASP A 106 11.47 -15.05 4.23
CA ASP A 106 12.61 -15.70 4.89
C ASP A 106 12.49 -17.23 4.86
N GLN A 107 11.28 -17.77 4.73
CA GLN A 107 11.05 -19.22 4.66
C GLN A 107 11.46 -19.78 3.28
N PRO A 108 12.48 -20.67 3.21
CA PRO A 108 13.06 -21.12 1.93
C PRO A 108 12.22 -22.17 1.16
N GLU A 109 11.06 -22.62 1.67
CA GLU A 109 10.44 -23.88 1.19
C GLU A 109 9.13 -23.76 0.40
N LYS A 110 8.65 -22.56 0.03
CA LYS A 110 7.41 -22.45 -0.78
C LYS A 110 7.60 -22.20 -2.28
N ASN A 111 8.85 -22.10 -2.76
CA ASN A 111 9.14 -21.91 -4.20
C ASN A 111 9.37 -23.24 -4.97
N ALA A 112 9.00 -24.38 -4.38
CA ALA A 112 9.10 -25.69 -5.02
C ALA A 112 7.79 -26.47 -4.87
N MET A 113 6.72 -26.00 -5.51
CA MET A 113 5.57 -26.84 -5.86
C MET A 113 4.84 -26.30 -7.10
#